data_AF-B3G177-F1
#
_entry.id   AF-B3G177-F1
#
_cell.length_a   1.000
_cell.length_b   1.000
_cell.length_c   1.000
_cell.angle_alpha   90.00
_cell.angle_beta   90.00
_cell.angle_gamma   90.00
#
_symmetry.space_group_name_H-M   'P 1'
#
loop_
_entity.id
_entity.type
_entity.pdbx_description
1 polymer ?
#
loop_
_entity_poly.entity_id
_entity_poly.type
_entity_poly.pdbx_seq_one_letter_code
_entity_poly.pdbx_strand_id
1 'polypeptide(L)' 'MASMTQRTCKTCKEPFQARTADVKRGWARYCSKTCKAIEQEQRTGQFAELLSRGRQLDDLYDVDISDSEWGASDGD' A
#
# COMPACT_ATOMS: atom_id res chain seq x y z
N MET A 1 -25.91 14.07 -9.62
CA MET A 1 -24.88 13.29 -10.34
C MET A 1 -23.52 13.94 -10.10
N ALA A 2 -22.46 13.16 -9.88
CA ALA A 2 -21.11 13.72 -9.70
C ALA A 2 -20.57 14.20 -11.05
N SER A 3 -20.12 15.45 -11.13
CA SER A 3 -19.43 15.98 -12.30
C SER A 3 -18.04 15.34 -12.43
N MET A 4 -17.69 14.96 -13.66
CA MET A 4 -16.39 14.41 -14.02
C MET A 4 -15.57 15.46 -14.78
N THR A 5 -14.26 15.42 -14.61
CA THR A 5 -13.30 16.32 -15.25
C THR A 5 -12.11 15.51 -15.74
N GLN A 6 -11.68 15.78 -16.97
CA GLN A 6 -10.53 15.11 -17.56
C GLN A 6 -9.23 15.70 -17.01
N ARG A 7 -8.30 14.85 -16.59
CA ARG A 7 -7.01 15.21 -16.01
C ARG A 7 -5.92 14.29 -16.55
N THR A 8 -4.68 14.73 -16.47
CA THR A 8 -3.51 13.94 -16.86
C THR A 8 -2.84 13.38 -15.61
N CYS A 9 -2.55 12.08 -15.60
CA CYS A 9 -1.82 11.44 -14.51
C CYS A 9 -0.40 11.98 -14.44
N LYS A 10 0.09 12.31 -13.23
CA LYS A 10 1.45 12.81 -13.07
C LYS A 10 2.53 11.73 -13.32
N THR A 11 2.20 10.46 -13.06
CA THR A 11 3.13 9.33 -13.16
C THR A 11 3.20 8.77 -14.59
N CYS A 12 2.09 8.25 -15.12
CA CYS A 12 2.06 7.62 -16.45
C CYS A 12 1.76 8.59 -17.60
N LYS A 13 1.41 9.86 -17.29
CA LYS A 13 1.03 10.89 -18.27
C LYS A 13 -0.20 10.58 -19.12
N GLU A 14 -0.97 9.54 -18.78
CA GLU A 14 -2.21 9.21 -19.48
C GLU A 14 -3.38 10.09 -19.02
N PRO A 15 -4.31 10.43 -19.92
CA PRO A 15 -5.54 11.12 -19.56
C PRO A 15 -6.50 10.19 -18.81
N PHE A 16 -7.18 10.69 -17.78
CA PHE A 16 -8.18 9.96 -17.02
C PHE A 16 -9.31 10.89 -16.57
N GLN A 17 -10.46 10.30 -16.25
CA GLN A 17 -11.61 11.02 -15.71
C GLN A 17 -11.57 10.98 -14.18
N ALA A 18 -11.71 12.14 -13.55
CA ALA A 18 -11.79 12.28 -12.10
C ALA A 18 -13.00 13.10 -11.70
N ARG A 19 -13.55 12.85 -10.51
CA ARG A 19 -14.66 13.66 -9.99
C ARG A 19 -14.18 15.09 -9.74
N THR A 20 -14.95 16.07 -10.16
CA THR A 20 -14.63 17.49 -9.98
C THR A 20 -14.40 17.85 -8.51
N ALA A 21 -15.11 17.19 -7.59
CA ALA A 21 -14.91 17.35 -6.14
C ALA A 21 -13.49 16.92 -5.68
N ASP A 22 -13.00 15.78 -6.16
CA ASP A 22 -11.67 15.27 -5.83
C ASP A 22 -10.56 16.11 -6.48
N VAL A 23 -10.84 16.70 -7.66
CA VAL A 23 -9.93 17.67 -8.29
C VAL A 23 -9.83 18.95 -7.46
N LYS A 24 -10.95 19.52 -7.01
CA LYS A 24 -10.97 20.73 -6.17
C LYS A 24 -10.25 20.54 -4.84
N ARG A 25 -10.28 19.33 -4.27
CA ARG A 25 -9.53 18.96 -3.06
C ARG A 25 -8.04 18.67 -3.30
N GLY A 26 -7.59 18.63 -4.56
CA GLY A 26 -6.22 18.28 -4.91
C GLY A 26 -5.89 16.79 -4.78
N TRP A 27 -6.91 15.92 -4.73
CA TRP A 27 -6.76 14.47 -4.55
C TRP A 27 -6.60 13.72 -5.88
N ALA A 28 -7.22 14.20 -6.95
CA ALA A 28 -7.18 13.58 -8.29
C ALA A 28 -5.92 13.94 -9.09
N ARG A 29 -4.75 13.53 -8.61
CA ARG A 29 -3.43 13.72 -9.27
C ARG A 29 -2.93 12.51 -10.07
N TYR A 30 -3.49 11.34 -9.78
CA TYR A 30 -3.06 10.07 -10.36
C TYR A 30 -4.28 9.31 -10.85
N CYS A 31 -4.13 8.57 -11.94
CA CYS A 31 -5.21 7.76 -12.52
C CYS A 31 -5.55 6.53 -11.66
N SER A 32 -4.59 6.03 -10.88
CA SER A 32 -4.72 4.79 -10.11
C SER A 32 -3.95 4.84 -8.79
N LYS A 33 -4.31 3.93 -7.87
CA LYS A 33 -3.57 3.71 -6.62
C LYS A 33 -2.11 3.30 -6.89
N THR A 34 -1.87 2.53 -7.95
CA THR A 34 -0.52 2.09 -8.34
C THR A 34 0.34 3.26 -8.78
N CYS A 35 -0.16 4.17 -9.63
CA CYS A 35 0.59 5.37 -10.02
C CYS A 35 0.96 6.25 -8.83
N LYS A 36 0.03 6.42 -7.88
CA LYS A 36 0.31 7.12 -6.63
C LYS A 36 1.41 6.41 -5.81
N ALA A 37 1.34 5.09 -5.67
CA ALA A 37 2.31 4.31 -4.92
C ALA A 37 3.72 4.39 -5.55
N ILE A 38 3.82 4.35 -6.88
CA ILE A 38 5.09 4.50 -7.60
C ILE A 38 5.73 5.87 -7.29
N GLU A 39 4.98 6.97 -7.41
CA GLU A 39 5.53 8.30 -7.11
C GLU A 39 5.86 8.45 -5.62
N GLN A 40 5.08 7.84 -4.73
CA GLN A 40 5.36 7.85 -3.30
C GLN A 40 6.65 7.09 -2.97
N GLU A 41 6.85 5.91 -3.57
CA GLU A 41 8.01 5.08 -3.31
C GLU A 41 9.28 5.73 -3.86
N GLN A 42 9.24 6.31 -5.07
CA GLN A 42 10.36 7.08 -5.60
C GLN A 42 10.76 8.27 -4.71
N ARG A 43 9.79 8.88 -4.01
CA ARG A 43 10.03 10.04 -3.14
C ARG A 43 10.52 9.65 -1.75
N THR A 44 10.03 8.54 -1.21
CA THR A 44 10.20 8.21 0.22
C THR A 44 11.03 6.96 0.48
N GLY A 45 11.12 6.01 -0.47
CA GLY A 45 11.86 4.76 -0.31
C GLY A 45 11.37 3.89 0.85
N GLN A 46 10.12 4.07 1.29
CA GLN A 46 9.60 3.41 2.50
C GLN A 46 9.58 1.89 2.36
N PHE A 47 9.24 1.36 1.18
CA PHE A 47 9.25 -0.07 0.94
C PHE A 47 10.68 -0.62 0.84
N ALA A 48 11.59 0.10 0.19
CA ALA A 48 13.01 -0.26 0.19
C ALA A 48 13.62 -0.30 1.61
N GLU A 49 13.28 0.67 2.46
CA GLU A 49 13.68 0.69 3.87
C GLU A 49 13.08 -0.49 4.64
N LEU A 50 11.78 -0.76 4.46
CA LEU A 50 11.10 -1.90 5.07
C LEU A 50 11.78 -3.22 4.70
N LEU A 51 12.09 -3.44 3.41
CA LEU A 51 12.81 -4.64 2.95
C LEU A 51 14.20 -4.75 3.56
N SER A 52 14.89 -3.61 3.71
CA SER A 52 16.21 -3.56 4.34
C SER A 52 16.13 -3.94 5.83
N ARG A 53 15.05 -3.55 6.53
CA ARG A 53 14.78 -3.93 7.93
C ARG A 53 14.26 -5.36 8.09
N GLY A 54 13.40 -5.82 7.18
CA GLY A 54 12.79 -7.14 7.20
C GLY A 54 13.76 -8.29 6.98
N ARG A 55 14.95 -8.02 6.42
CA ARG A 55 16.04 -8.99 6.34
C ARG A 55 16.57 -9.43 7.71
N GLN A 56 16.20 -8.75 8.81
CA GLN A 56 16.57 -9.12 10.17
C GLN A 56 15.55 -10.04 10.88
N LEU A 57 14.43 -10.37 10.23
CA LEU A 57 13.40 -11.27 10.76
C LEU A 57 13.57 -12.73 10.31
N ASP A 58 14.46 -13.01 9.36
CA ASP A 58 14.79 -14.38 8.96
C ASP A 58 15.66 -15.10 10.03
N ASP A 59 16.32 -14.35 10.92
CA ASP A 59 17.11 -14.88 12.04
C ASP A 59 16.27 -15.20 13.31
N LEU A 60 14.96 -15.00 13.27
CA LEU A 60 14.09 -15.01 14.47
C LEU A 60 12.99 -16.09 14.46
N TYR A 61 12.98 -16.99 13.46
CA TYR A 61 12.02 -18.10 13.36
C TYR A 61 12.62 -19.50 13.62
N ASP A 62 13.80 -19.61 14.22
CA ASP A 62 14.22 -20.84 14.94
C ASP A 62 13.43 -21.02 16.27
N VAL A 63 12.14 -20.69 16.26
CA VAL A 63 11.19 -21.17 17.26
C VAL A 63 10.49 -22.35 16.61
N ASP A 64 10.92 -23.53 17.05
CA ASP A 64 10.34 -24.79 16.66
C ASP A 64 8.85 -24.82 17.04
N ILE A 65 7.99 -24.63 16.04
CA ILE A 65 6.53 -24.70 16.12
C ILE A 65 6.02 -26.10 16.58
N SER A 66 6.90 -27.06 16.90
CA SER A 66 6.48 -28.35 17.46
C SER A 66 6.10 -28.32 18.95
N ASP A 67 6.43 -27.26 19.70
CA ASP A 67 6.06 -27.15 21.14
C ASP A 67 4.89 -26.17 21.39
N SER A 68 4.01 -25.97 20.41
CA SER A 68 2.69 -25.40 20.72
C SER A 68 1.75 -26.54 21.12
N GLU A 69 1.91 -26.98 22.36
CA GLU A 69 0.91 -27.71 23.12
C GLU A 69 -0.35 -26.82 23.23
N TRP A 70 -1.15 -26.79 22.17
CA TRP A 70 -2.50 -26.24 22.19
C TRP A 70 -3.35 -27.13 23.09
N GLY A 71 -3.22 -26.91 24.40
CA GLY A 71 -4.04 -27.51 25.43
C GLY A 71 -5.48 -27.01 25.29
N ALA A 72 -6.28 -27.70 24.47
CA ALA A 72 -7.72 -27.61 24.50
C ALA A 72 -8.21 -28.35 25.76
N SER A 73 -8.18 -27.67 26.91
CA SER A 73 -9.00 -28.03 28.06
C SER A 73 -10.34 -27.31 27.91
N ASP A 74 -11.31 -27.99 27.33
CA ASP A 74 -12.73 -27.64 27.48
C ASP A 74 -13.39 -28.78 28.26
N GLY A 75 -13.79 -28.48 29.50
CA GLY A 75 -14.62 -29.31 30.34
C GLY A 75 -16.09 -28.92 30.22
N ASP A 76 -16.98 -29.92 30.14
CA ASP A 76 -18.10 -30.26 31.03
C ASP A 76 -18.91 -31.40 30.39
#